data_AF-A0A957C6A3-F1
#
_entry.id   AF-A0A957C6A3-F1
#
_cell.length_a   1.000
_cell.length_b   1.000
_cell.length_c   1.000
_cell.angle_alpha   90.00
_cell.angle_beta   90.00
_cell.angle_gamma   90.00
#
_symmetry.space_group_name_H-M   'P 1'
#
loop_
_entity.id
_entity.type
_entity.pdbx_description
1 polymer ?
#
loop_
_entity_poly.entity_id
_entity_poly.type
_entity_poly.pdbx_seq_one_letter_code
_entity_poly.pdbx_strand_id
1 'polypeptide(L)'
;MIQPQLAQKIHKLVADIPQELVNGLVSAVVGCEDGQWKRMHAKVDQTINQPGIRQHVTDFLHEWEVDFPEVTVEAITLAMLTAAQIIEYNREAQKIEIVWTGPDSQIIPLRRNNQALLELIRSAQKTLHIVSFTVYKAEEIRKAIVEAAQRGVSISLYLETPEDSAG
;
A
#
# COMPACT_ATOMS: atom_id res chain seq x y z
N MET A 1 22.02 -10.12 13.96
CA MET A 1 20.58 -10.47 13.87
C MET A 1 19.84 -9.16 13.70
N ILE A 2 19.23 -8.89 12.54
CA ILE A 2 18.56 -7.60 12.30
C ILE A 2 17.41 -7.47 13.30
N GLN A 3 17.47 -6.44 14.14
CA GLN A 3 16.43 -6.22 15.14
C GLN A 3 15.11 -5.83 14.43
N PRO A 4 13.96 -6.42 14.79
CA PRO A 4 12.69 -6.18 14.09
C PRO A 4 12.23 -4.71 14.08
N GLN A 5 12.75 -3.90 15.00
CA GLN A 5 12.47 -2.46 15.09
C GLN A 5 13.09 -1.66 13.93
N LEU A 6 14.33 -1.97 13.52
CA LEU A 6 14.98 -1.28 12.40
C LEU A 6 14.24 -1.54 11.07
N ALA A 7 13.81 -2.78 10.85
CA ALA A 7 13.05 -3.14 9.65
C ALA A 7 11.73 -2.36 9.55
N GLN A 8 11.04 -2.15 10.69
CA GLN A 8 9.82 -1.33 10.74
C GLN A 8 10.11 0.15 10.45
N LYS A 9 11.19 0.71 11.01
CA LYS A 9 11.62 2.09 10.75
C LYS A 9 11.96 2.31 9.27
N ILE A 10 12.71 1.39 8.66
CA ILE A 10 13.01 1.40 7.22
C ILE A 10 11.73 1.35 6.40
N HIS A 11 10.83 0.41 6.70
CA HIS A 11 9.56 0.29 5.99
C HIS A 11 8.74 1.59 6.07
N LYS A 12 8.61 2.18 7.26
CA LYS A 12 7.88 3.44 7.46
C LYS A 12 8.50 4.56 6.64
N LEU A 13 9.82 4.76 6.72
CA LEU A 13 10.51 5.78 5.95
C LEU A 13 10.27 5.64 4.45
N VAL A 14 10.43 4.42 3.93
CA VAL A 14 10.28 4.14 2.49
C VAL A 14 8.82 4.25 2.04
N ALA A 15 7.86 3.90 2.88
CA ALA A 15 6.44 4.05 2.57
C ALA A 15 5.98 5.52 2.49
N ASP A 16 6.62 6.40 3.27
CA ASP A 16 6.24 7.81 3.41
C ASP A 16 6.89 8.73 2.36
N ILE A 17 7.80 8.23 1.52
CA ILE A 17 8.51 9.02 0.49
C ILE A 17 8.40 8.42 -0.93
N PRO A 18 8.43 9.24 -2.00
CA PRO A 18 8.46 8.76 -3.38
C PRO A 18 9.68 7.88 -3.69
N GLN A 19 9.50 6.93 -4.62
CA GLN A 19 10.53 5.96 -5.04
C GLN A 19 11.81 6.65 -5.53
N GLU A 20 11.68 7.77 -6.24
CA GLU A 20 12.81 8.56 -6.73
C GLU A 20 13.66 9.11 -5.59
N LEU A 21 13.04 9.51 -4.48
CA LEU A 21 13.75 9.99 -3.29
C LEU A 21 14.42 8.85 -2.53
N VAL A 22 13.81 7.66 -2.49
CA VAL A 22 14.48 6.47 -1.93
C VAL A 22 15.75 6.16 -2.70
N ASN A 23 15.69 6.18 -4.04
CA ASN A 23 16.85 5.94 -4.89
C ASN A 23 17.93 7.01 -4.71
N GLY A 24 17.52 8.28 -4.58
CA GLY A 24 18.42 9.39 -4.27
C GLY A 24 19.10 9.21 -2.92
N LEU A 25 18.35 8.81 -1.89
CA LEU A 25 18.89 8.55 -0.56
C LEU A 25 19.87 7.38 -0.55
N VAL A 26 19.50 6.26 -1.17
CA VAL A 26 20.40 5.11 -1.37
C VAL A 26 21.69 5.53 -2.05
N SER A 27 21.62 6.31 -3.12
CA SER A 27 22.79 6.82 -3.85
C SER A 27 23.64 7.78 -3.00
N ALA A 28 23.00 8.56 -2.11
CA ALA A 28 23.70 9.41 -1.16
C ALA A 28 24.48 8.57 -0.14
N VAL A 29 23.83 7.58 0.47
CA VAL A 29 24.34 6.74 1.55
C VAL A 29 25.43 5.77 1.08
N VAL A 30 25.26 5.10 -0.08
CA VAL A 30 26.26 4.17 -0.66
C VAL A 30 27.63 4.81 -0.91
N GLY A 31 27.67 6.13 -1.15
CA GLY A 31 28.93 6.85 -1.34
C GLY A 31 29.64 7.23 -0.04
N CYS A 32 29.22 6.70 1.11
CA CYS A 32 29.82 6.90 2.42
C CYS A 32 30.28 5.56 2.99
N GLU A 33 31.44 5.54 3.64
CA GLU A 33 31.91 4.38 4.39
C GLU A 33 31.21 4.33 5.76
N ASP A 34 31.15 3.13 6.35
CA ASP A 34 30.62 2.91 7.70
C ASP A 34 31.28 3.87 8.71
N GLY A 35 30.46 4.51 9.55
CA GLY A 35 30.92 5.46 10.57
C GLY A 35 31.17 6.88 10.08
N GLN A 36 31.07 7.19 8.77
CA GLN A 36 31.17 8.56 8.25
C GLN A 36 29.87 9.37 8.39
N TRP A 37 29.24 9.35 9.57
CA TRP A 37 27.91 9.92 9.84
C TRP A 37 27.77 11.38 9.42
N LYS A 38 28.71 12.25 9.80
CA LYS A 38 28.68 13.68 9.43
C LYS A 38 28.62 13.91 7.92
N ARG A 39 29.36 13.10 7.15
CA ARG A 39 29.40 13.19 5.68
C ARG A 39 28.10 12.67 5.07
N MET A 40 27.58 11.58 5.62
CA MET A 40 26.31 10.99 5.20
C MET A 40 25.15 11.96 5.43
N HIS A 41 25.01 12.52 6.62
CA HIS A 41 24.01 13.55 6.93
C HIS A 41 24.09 14.72 5.95
N ALA A 42 25.29 15.28 5.73
CA ALA A 42 25.47 16.41 4.81
C ALA A 42 25.07 16.07 3.36
N LYS A 43 25.39 14.86 2.88
CA LYS A 43 25.08 14.44 1.50
C LYS A 43 23.59 14.14 1.31
N VAL A 44 22.96 13.56 2.32
CA VAL A 44 21.52 13.31 2.33
C VAL A 44 20.74 14.64 2.38
N ASP A 45 21.17 15.59 3.22
CA ASP A 45 20.58 16.93 3.31
C ASP A 45 20.66 17.70 1.98
N GLN A 46 21.75 17.54 1.24
CA GLN A 46 21.93 18.12 -0.11
C GLN A 46 21.03 17.48 -1.17
N THR A 47 20.64 16.22 -0.97
CA THR A 47 19.80 15.47 -1.91
C THR A 47 18.31 15.81 -1.71
N ILE A 48 17.92 16.17 -0.48
CA ILE A 48 16.51 16.38 -0.11
C ILE A 48 16.22 17.88 0.06
N ASN A 49 15.50 18.44 -0.92
CA ASN A 49 15.10 19.85 -0.93
C ASN A 49 13.79 20.14 -0.17
N GLN A 50 13.00 19.12 0.15
CA GLN A 50 11.70 19.29 0.81
C GLN A 50 11.84 19.26 2.34
N PRO A 51 11.45 20.31 3.09
CA PRO A 51 11.67 20.40 4.53
C PRO A 51 11.02 19.27 5.34
N GLY A 52 9.79 18.88 5.00
CA GLY A 52 9.07 17.82 5.71
C GLY A 52 9.71 16.44 5.57
N ILE A 53 10.18 16.10 4.36
CA ILE A 53 10.88 14.84 4.09
C ILE A 53 12.26 14.85 4.72
N ARG A 54 12.95 16.01 4.68
CA ARG A 54 14.27 16.15 5.28
C ARG A 54 14.23 15.79 6.75
N GLN A 55 13.28 16.34 7.52
CA GLN A 55 13.16 16.01 8.95
C GLN A 55 13.00 14.50 9.18
N HIS A 56 12.10 13.85 8.44
CA HIS A 56 11.85 12.41 8.59
C HIS A 56 13.10 11.57 8.32
N VAL A 57 13.86 11.96 7.30
CA VAL A 57 15.12 11.29 6.94
C VAL A 57 16.22 11.57 7.96
N THR A 58 16.36 12.81 8.41
CA THR A 58 17.35 13.19 9.44
C THR A 58 17.09 12.42 10.73
N ASP A 59 15.82 12.28 11.14
CA ASP A 59 15.42 11.51 12.33
C ASP A 59 15.82 10.04 12.16
N PHE A 60 15.53 9.43 11.00
CA PHE A 60 15.92 8.05 10.72
C PHE A 60 17.44 7.86 10.76
N LEU A 61 18.22 8.77 10.15
CA LEU A 61 19.68 8.68 10.16
C LEU A 61 20.24 8.80 11.58
N HIS A 62 19.66 9.68 12.40
CA HIS A 62 20.05 9.83 13.80
C HIS A 62 19.75 8.57 14.61
N GLU A 63 18.56 7.99 14.45
CA GLU A 63 18.19 6.71 15.08
C GLU A 63 19.10 5.57 14.62
N TRP A 64 19.48 5.52 13.34
CA TRP A 64 20.45 4.56 12.84
C TRP A 64 21.82 4.74 13.51
N GLU A 65 22.34 5.97 13.57
CA GLU A 65 23.64 6.28 14.20
C GLU A 65 23.66 5.89 15.69
N VAL A 66 22.57 6.15 16.42
CA VAL A 66 22.53 5.97 17.88
C VAL A 66 22.14 4.54 18.28
N ASP A 67 21.08 4.00 17.68
CA ASP A 67 20.47 2.74 18.13
C ASP A 67 21.00 1.51 17.38
N PHE A 68 21.52 1.71 16.16
CA PHE A 68 21.96 0.62 15.28
C PHE A 68 23.33 0.88 14.61
N PRO A 69 24.36 1.38 15.32
CA PRO A 69 25.65 1.75 14.73
C PRO A 69 26.40 0.58 14.08
N GLU A 70 26.08 -0.65 14.45
CA GLU A 70 26.69 -1.87 13.90
C GLU A 70 26.13 -2.26 12.52
N VAL A 71 25.03 -1.65 12.09
CA VAL A 71 24.39 -1.96 10.81
C VAL A 71 25.10 -1.20 9.70
N THR A 72 25.67 -1.96 8.75
CA THR A 72 26.46 -1.38 7.67
C THR A 72 25.60 -0.62 6.66
N VAL A 73 26.26 0.27 5.93
CA VAL A 73 25.70 1.01 4.79
C VAL A 73 25.08 0.07 3.77
N GLU A 74 25.74 -1.05 3.44
CA GLU A 74 25.21 -2.02 2.47
C GLU A 74 23.93 -2.69 2.99
N ALA A 75 23.89 -3.04 4.27
CA ALA A 75 22.72 -3.71 4.86
C ALA A 75 21.48 -2.79 4.85
N ILE A 76 21.65 -1.52 5.24
CA ILE A 76 20.57 -0.51 5.18
C ILE A 76 20.13 -0.28 3.74
N THR A 77 21.09 -0.11 2.83
CA THR A 77 20.80 0.12 1.42
C THR A 77 19.99 -1.02 0.81
N LEU A 78 20.40 -2.27 1.03
CA LEU A 78 19.69 -3.44 0.51
C LEU A 78 18.29 -3.56 1.11
N ALA A 79 18.14 -3.29 2.40
CA ALA A 79 16.85 -3.30 3.09
C ALA A 79 15.91 -2.21 2.54
N MET A 80 16.41 -0.99 2.32
CA MET A 80 15.65 0.11 1.72
C MET A 80 15.20 -0.22 0.30
N LEU A 81 16.10 -0.69 -0.56
CA LEU A 81 15.78 -1.07 -1.93
C LEU A 81 14.72 -2.18 -1.98
N THR A 82 14.86 -3.17 -1.10
CA THR A 82 13.90 -4.29 -1.01
C THR A 82 12.54 -3.81 -0.52
N ALA A 83 12.50 -2.98 0.53
CA ALA A 83 11.26 -2.39 1.03
C ALA A 83 10.57 -1.57 -0.07
N ALA A 84 11.34 -0.79 -0.84
CA ALA A 84 10.83 0.05 -1.91
C ALA A 84 10.23 -0.78 -3.04
N GLN A 85 10.91 -1.84 -3.47
CA GLN A 85 10.40 -2.79 -4.46
C GLN A 85 9.12 -3.49 -4.00
N ILE A 86 9.04 -3.92 -2.74
CA ILE A 86 7.84 -4.57 -2.19
C ILE A 86 6.67 -3.60 -2.12
N ILE A 87 6.91 -2.36 -1.69
CA ILE A 87 5.87 -1.33 -1.62
C ILE A 87 5.34 -1.04 -3.02
N GLU A 88 6.23 -0.87 -4.01
CA GLU A 88 5.81 -0.60 -5.39
C GLU A 88 5.08 -1.80 -6.00
N TYR A 89 5.58 -3.02 -5.81
CA TYR A 89 4.87 -4.23 -6.25
C TYR A 89 3.46 -4.33 -5.65
N ASN A 90 3.30 -4.04 -4.36
CA ASN A 90 1.99 -4.05 -3.71
C ASN A 90 1.08 -2.93 -4.22
N ARG A 91 1.64 -1.75 -4.52
CA ARG A 91 0.92 -0.61 -5.11
C ARG A 91 0.46 -0.93 -6.53
N GLU A 92 1.28 -1.57 -7.34
CA GLU A 92 0.92 -2.05 -8.68
C GLU A 92 -0.11 -3.19 -8.64
N ALA A 93 0.00 -4.08 -7.64
CA ALA A 93 -0.98 -5.14 -7.41
C ALA A 93 -2.35 -4.61 -7.00
N GLN A 94 -2.42 -3.38 -6.47
CA GLN A 94 -3.67 -2.66 -6.23
C GLN A 94 -4.20 -2.06 -7.54
N LYS A 95 -4.95 -2.87 -8.30
CA LYS A 95 -5.59 -2.45 -9.53
C LYS A 95 -6.80 -1.53 -9.25
N ILE A 96 -6.68 -0.25 -9.57
CA ILE A 96 -7.80 0.70 -9.55
C ILE A 96 -8.52 0.62 -10.91
N GLU A 97 -9.80 0.24 -10.92
CA GLU A 97 -10.63 0.21 -12.12
C GLU A 97 -11.81 1.18 -11.98
N ILE A 98 -11.98 2.09 -12.94
CA ILE A 98 -13.11 3.02 -13.00
C ILE A 98 -14.36 2.26 -13.46
N VAL A 99 -15.47 2.48 -12.77
CA VAL A 99 -16.74 1.82 -13.06
C VAL A 99 -17.85 2.87 -13.17
N TRP A 100 -18.73 2.71 -14.16
CA TRP A 100 -19.79 3.66 -14.49
C TRP A 100 -21.14 3.23 -13.91
N THR A 101 -21.85 4.17 -13.27
CA THR A 101 -23.20 3.99 -12.69
C THR A 101 -24.27 4.80 -13.42
N GLY A 102 -23.93 5.50 -14.51
CA GLY A 102 -24.87 6.32 -15.27
C GLY A 102 -25.73 5.53 -16.27
N PRO A 103 -26.65 6.22 -16.98
CA PRO A 103 -27.51 5.60 -17.99
C PRO A 103 -26.70 4.93 -19.10
N ASP A 104 -27.33 3.96 -19.75
CA ASP A 104 -26.72 3.19 -20.82
C ASP A 104 -26.33 4.11 -21.98
N SER A 105 -25.02 4.30 -22.16
CA SER A 105 -24.47 5.10 -23.24
C SER A 105 -23.77 4.15 -24.20
N GLN A 106 -24.35 3.94 -25.39
CA GLN A 106 -23.72 3.19 -26.48
C GLN A 106 -22.45 3.89 -27.02
N ILE A 107 -22.16 5.11 -26.54
CA ILE A 107 -21.09 5.97 -27.05
C ILE A 107 -19.77 5.72 -26.31
N ILE A 108 -19.81 5.24 -25.06
CA ILE A 108 -18.60 4.98 -24.28
C ILE A 108 -18.68 3.56 -23.66
N PRO A 109 -17.84 2.61 -24.10
CA PRO A 109 -17.84 1.26 -23.54
C PRO A 109 -17.12 1.25 -22.17
N LEU A 110 -17.76 1.84 -21.15
CA LEU A 110 -17.29 1.79 -19.77
C LEU A 110 -17.83 0.55 -19.07
N ARG A 111 -17.01 -0.07 -18.21
CA ARG A 111 -17.45 -1.19 -17.37
C ARG A 111 -18.56 -0.71 -16.42
N ARG A 112 -19.63 -1.51 -16.26
CA ARG A 112 -20.76 -1.20 -15.36
C ARG A 112 -20.53 -1.71 -13.94
N ASN A 113 -21.14 -1.04 -12.96
CA ASN A 113 -21.06 -1.40 -11.54
C ASN A 113 -21.39 -2.88 -11.27
N ASN A 114 -22.48 -3.36 -11.85
CA ASN A 114 -22.91 -4.74 -11.65
C ASN A 114 -21.94 -5.78 -12.23
N GLN A 115 -21.27 -5.47 -13.35
CA GLN A 115 -20.34 -6.40 -13.97
C GLN A 115 -19.03 -6.50 -13.17
N ALA A 116 -18.54 -5.37 -12.66
CA ALA A 116 -17.39 -5.32 -11.76
C ALA A 116 -17.63 -6.13 -10.47
N LEU A 117 -18.80 -5.93 -9.85
CA LEU A 117 -19.19 -6.62 -8.62
C LEU A 117 -19.30 -8.14 -8.85
N LEU A 118 -19.93 -8.57 -9.94
CA LEU A 118 -20.04 -9.99 -10.27
C LEU A 118 -18.68 -10.64 -10.51
N GLU A 119 -17.78 -9.96 -11.21
CA GLU A 119 -16.41 -10.43 -11.45
C GLU A 119 -15.63 -10.57 -10.14
N LEU A 120 -15.73 -9.60 -9.23
CA LEU A 120 -15.09 -9.62 -7.92
C LEU A 120 -15.61 -10.77 -7.05
N ILE A 121 -16.93 -10.97 -7.00
CA ILE A 121 -17.54 -12.08 -6.24
C ILE A 121 -17.13 -13.44 -6.82
N ARG A 122 -17.06 -13.55 -8.16
CA ARG A 122 -16.64 -14.78 -8.84
C ARG A 122 -15.15 -15.08 -8.68
N SER A 123 -14.30 -14.05 -8.58
CA SER A 123 -12.85 -14.22 -8.41
C SER A 123 -12.43 -14.46 -6.96
N ALA A 124 -13.30 -14.19 -5.97
CA ALA A 124 -13.02 -14.45 -4.57
C ALA A 124 -12.68 -15.93 -4.30
N GLN A 125 -11.56 -16.16 -3.59
CA GLN A 125 -11.02 -17.51 -3.32
C GLN A 125 -11.05 -17.92 -1.85
N LYS A 126 -10.98 -16.97 -0.91
CA LYS A 126 -10.84 -17.27 0.53
C LYS A 126 -11.91 -16.60 1.37
N THR A 127 -12.03 -15.29 1.26
CA THR A 127 -12.92 -14.48 2.07
C THR A 127 -13.64 -13.45 1.20
N LEU A 128 -14.91 -13.19 1.51
CA LEU A 128 -15.71 -12.16 0.87
C LEU A 128 -16.48 -11.39 1.95
N HIS A 129 -16.16 -10.10 2.12
CA HIS A 129 -16.89 -9.20 3.00
C HIS A 129 -17.73 -8.26 2.14
N ILE A 130 -19.03 -8.20 2.40
CA ILE A 130 -19.95 -7.34 1.67
C ILE A 130 -20.63 -6.44 2.69
N VAL A 131 -20.50 -5.13 2.49
CA VAL A 131 -21.23 -4.11 3.25
C VAL A 131 -22.21 -3.45 2.29
N SER A 132 -23.50 -3.44 2.63
CA SER A 132 -24.51 -2.80 1.79
C SER A 132 -25.56 -2.06 2.62
N PHE A 133 -25.80 -0.81 2.24
CA PHE A 133 -26.82 0.06 2.84
C PHE A 133 -28.22 -0.21 2.25
N THR A 134 -28.29 -0.77 1.03
CA THR A 134 -29.55 -1.19 0.42
C THR A 134 -29.37 -2.49 -0.33
N VAL A 135 -30.36 -3.39 -0.27
CA VAL A 135 -30.36 -4.66 -1.02
C VAL A 135 -31.69 -4.76 -1.76
N TYR A 136 -31.75 -4.19 -2.97
CA TYR A 136 -32.93 -4.28 -3.83
C TYR A 136 -32.63 -5.09 -5.09
N LYS A 137 -33.40 -6.17 -5.30
CA LYS A 137 -33.52 -6.90 -6.58
C LYS A 137 -32.19 -7.26 -7.27
N ALA A 138 -31.23 -7.78 -6.52
CA ALA A 138 -29.90 -8.15 -7.04
C ALA A 138 -29.75 -9.67 -7.25
N GLU A 139 -30.63 -10.26 -8.07
CA GLU A 139 -30.70 -11.72 -8.29
C GLU A 139 -29.38 -12.34 -8.77
N GLU A 140 -28.70 -11.69 -9.71
CA GLU A 140 -27.41 -12.17 -10.23
C GLU A 140 -26.29 -12.09 -9.19
N ILE A 141 -26.29 -11.04 -8.35
CA ILE A 141 -25.34 -10.91 -7.24
C ILE A 141 -25.60 -12.02 -6.21
N ARG A 142 -26.87 -12.29 -5.88
CA ARG A 142 -27.23 -13.39 -4.97
C ARG A 142 -26.70 -14.72 -5.48
N LYS A 143 -26.91 -15.04 -6.77
CA LYS A 143 -26.38 -16.28 -7.38
C LYS A 143 -24.85 -16.34 -7.26
N ALA A 144 -24.14 -15.28 -7.61
CA ALA A 144 -22.68 -15.24 -7.53
C ALA A 144 -22.17 -15.44 -6.09
N ILE A 145 -22.84 -14.88 -5.08
CA ILE A 145 -22.49 -15.07 -3.67
C ILE A 145 -22.70 -16.53 -3.26
N VAL A 146 -23.80 -17.15 -3.68
CA VAL A 146 -24.06 -18.58 -3.41
C VAL A 146 -23.01 -19.46 -4.08
N GLU A 147 -22.66 -19.20 -5.33
CA GLU A 147 -21.57 -19.89 -6.03
C GLU A 147 -20.23 -19.73 -5.29
N ALA A 148 -19.94 -18.55 -4.74
CA ALA A 148 -18.74 -18.33 -3.93
C ALA A 148 -18.75 -19.15 -2.64
N ALA A 149 -19.87 -19.20 -1.94
CA ALA A 149 -20.02 -20.04 -0.74
C ALA A 149 -19.82 -21.52 -1.06
N GLN A 150 -20.35 -22.01 -2.19
CA GLN A 150 -20.16 -23.39 -2.65
C GLN A 150 -18.70 -23.73 -2.97
N ARG A 151 -17.89 -22.73 -3.38
CA ARG A 151 -16.43 -22.88 -3.55
C ARG A 151 -15.66 -22.90 -2.22
N GLY A 152 -16.32 -22.75 -1.07
CA GLY A 152 -15.69 -22.72 0.25
C GLY A 152 -15.17 -21.33 0.65
N VAL A 153 -15.58 -20.27 -0.05
CA VAL A 153 -15.25 -18.89 0.35
C VAL A 153 -16.01 -18.55 1.63
N SER A 154 -15.31 -18.04 2.65
CA SER A 154 -15.93 -17.54 3.88
C SER A 154 -16.57 -16.18 3.63
N ILE A 155 -17.88 -16.07 3.81
CA ILE A 155 -18.65 -14.86 3.48
C ILE A 155 -19.17 -14.19 4.75
N SER A 156 -18.95 -12.88 4.88
CA SER A 156 -19.60 -12.05 5.90
C SER A 156 -20.39 -10.93 5.22
N LEU A 157 -21.66 -10.80 5.57
CA LEU A 157 -22.58 -9.81 5.01
C LEU A 157 -23.03 -8.85 6.11
N TYR A 158 -22.73 -7.57 5.93
CA TYR A 158 -23.12 -6.47 6.81
C TYR A 158 -24.21 -5.67 6.09
N LEU A 159 -25.44 -5.82 6.54
CA LEU A 159 -26.61 -5.14 5.98
C LEU A 159 -27.12 -4.11 6.97
N GLU A 160 -27.50 -2.95 6.45
CA GLU A 160 -28.31 -2.00 7.19
C GLU A 160 -29.75 -2.51 7.29
N THR A 161 -30.33 -2.44 8.49
CA THR A 161 -31.75 -2.74 8.72
C THR A 161 -32.60 -1.51 8.38
N PRO A 162 -33.75 -1.66 7.69
CA PRO A 162 -34.60 -0.53 7.29
C PRO A 162 -35.07 0.39 8.43
N GLU A 163 -34.96 -0.07 9.68
CA GLU A 163 -35.39 0.65 10.90
C GLU A 163 -34.46 1.81 11.28
N ASP A 164 -33.25 1.88 10.71
CA ASP A 164 -32.29 2.98 10.98
C ASP A 164 -32.32 4.10 9.92
N SER A 165 -33.14 4.00 8.87
CA SER A 165 -33.18 4.97 7.76
C SER A 165 -34.05 6.22 8.02
N ALA A 166 -34.33 6.55 9.29
CA ALA A 166 -35.07 7.78 9.66
C ALA A 166 -34.14 9.01 9.79
N GLY A 167 -33.29 9.23 8.78
CA GLY A 167 -32.43 10.41 8.64
C GLY A 167 -32.84 11.26 7.45
#